data_AF-A0A286G8R8-F1
#
_entry.id   AF-A0A286G8R8-F1
#
_cell.length_a   1.000
_cell.length_b   1.000
_cell.length_c   1.000
_cell.angle_alpha   90.00
_cell.angle_beta   90.00
_cell.angle_gamma   90.00
#
_symmetry.space_group_name_H-M   'P 1'
#
loop_
_entity.id
_entity.type
_entity.pdbx_description
1 polymer ?
#
loop_
_entity_poly.entity_id
_entity_poly.type
_entity_poly.pdbx_seq_one_letter_code
_entity_poly.pdbx_strand_id
1 'polypeptide(L)'
;MAVIFFDIGATLADAHVEPDGSLVLRPRPRVMAVLDALREVRKGIISNPGPGDGAAARVAAALAEAFPGRFTDQALVHWGAKDSRLIFDQAVASTAGAAAGECVFVGEDAQERAFARQVGMRTVAHPVFALAAMEGRPVLRARIEVADGVGVGELTAAVNGTEAVVVEAVSERLALAMVTAQGAEMLERAGFTVDLRGPVDDTAVFPVRDDRPVSAAESRAEVPHEAS
;
A
#
# COMPACT_ATOMS: atom_id res chain seq x y z
N MET A 1 13.93 7.83 -16.73
CA MET A 1 13.78 6.44 -16.23
C MET A 1 12.91 6.51 -14.99
N ALA A 2 11.83 5.74 -14.95
CA ALA A 2 10.84 5.85 -13.89
C ALA A 2 11.41 5.51 -12.50
N VAL A 3 10.88 6.18 -11.47
CA VAL A 3 11.28 5.99 -10.07
C VAL A 3 10.03 5.77 -9.22
N ILE A 4 10.06 4.77 -8.35
CA ILE A 4 8.96 4.49 -7.42
C ILE A 4 9.41 4.85 -6.01
N PHE A 5 8.73 5.81 -5.39
CA PHE A 5 8.89 6.16 -4.00
C PHE A 5 7.81 5.49 -3.16
N PHE A 6 8.23 4.91 -2.03
CA PHE A 6 7.32 4.27 -1.08
C PHE A 6 7.30 5.05 0.23
N ASP A 7 6.12 5.22 0.80
CA ASP A 7 5.97 5.43 2.22
C ASP A 7 6.30 4.13 3.00
N ILE A 8 6.63 4.24 4.29
CA ILE A 8 6.91 3.07 5.14
C ILE A 8 5.68 2.64 5.92
N GLY A 9 5.18 3.50 6.82
CA GLY A 9 4.18 3.12 7.81
C GLY A 9 2.83 2.79 7.17
N ALA A 10 2.24 1.64 7.55
CA ALA A 10 0.98 1.14 6.97
C ALA A 10 1.01 0.93 5.43
N THR A 11 2.16 1.14 4.78
CA THR A 11 2.37 0.95 3.34
C THR A 11 3.32 -0.22 3.09
N LEU A 12 4.60 -0.10 3.43
CA LEU A 12 5.58 -1.19 3.31
C LEU A 12 5.64 -2.06 4.56
N ALA A 13 5.51 -1.46 5.74
CA ALA A 13 5.67 -2.15 7.01
C ALA A 13 4.81 -1.55 8.12
N ASP A 14 4.50 -2.39 9.11
CA ASP A 14 3.99 -1.94 10.39
C ASP A 14 5.17 -1.68 11.34
N ALA A 15 5.26 -0.44 11.82
CA ALA A 15 6.32 0.02 12.72
C ALA A 15 6.03 -0.35 14.17
N HIS A 16 7.01 -0.98 14.83
CA HIS A 16 6.91 -1.42 16.23
C HIS A 16 8.11 -0.91 17.01
N VAL A 17 7.86 -0.23 18.12
CA VAL A 17 8.93 0.17 19.05
C VAL A 17 9.06 -0.91 20.11
N GLU A 18 10.23 -1.51 20.21
CA GLU A 18 10.53 -2.55 21.20
C GLU A 18 10.83 -1.92 22.57
N PRO A 19 10.79 -2.71 23.68
CA PRO A 19 11.03 -2.19 25.03
C PRO A 19 12.39 -1.50 25.24
N ASP A 20 13.38 -1.82 24.43
CA ASP A 20 14.72 -1.20 24.45
C ASP A 20 14.79 0.12 23.65
N GLY A 21 13.67 0.56 23.05
CA GLY A 21 13.57 1.77 22.24
C GLY A 21 14.02 1.60 20.78
N SER A 22 14.41 0.39 20.39
CA SER A 22 14.68 0.05 18.98
C SER A 22 13.38 0.04 18.17
N LEU A 23 13.51 0.27 16.86
CA LEU A 23 12.39 0.25 15.93
C LEU A 23 12.52 -0.98 15.05
N VAL A 24 11.47 -1.79 15.01
CA VAL A 24 11.32 -2.94 14.13
C VAL A 24 10.26 -2.62 13.09
N LEU A 25 10.60 -2.79 11.82
CA LEU A 25 9.64 -2.73 10.72
C LEU A 25 9.25 -4.16 10.34
N ARG A 26 7.97 -4.48 10.45
CA ARG A 26 7.44 -5.78 9.99
C ARG A 26 6.84 -5.60 8.61
N PRO A 27 7.44 -6.15 7.53
CA PRO A 27 6.90 -6.01 6.19
C PRO A 27 5.46 -6.47 6.13
N ARG A 28 4.61 -5.70 5.44
CA ARG A 28 3.21 -6.06 5.22
C ARG A 28 3.13 -7.20 4.20
N PRO A 29 2.00 -7.92 4.15
CA PRO A 29 1.83 -9.02 3.22
C PRO A 29 2.19 -8.63 1.79
N ARG A 30 2.83 -9.56 1.08
CA ARG A 30 3.19 -9.43 -0.35
C ARG A 30 4.20 -8.33 -0.70
N VAL A 31 4.54 -7.42 0.22
CA VAL A 31 5.50 -6.33 -0.04
C VAL A 31 6.84 -6.85 -0.55
N MET A 32 7.37 -7.91 0.06
CA MET A 32 8.65 -8.49 -0.37
C MET A 32 8.58 -9.02 -1.81
N ALA A 33 7.51 -9.75 -2.16
CA ALA A 33 7.30 -10.25 -3.51
C ALA A 33 7.16 -9.11 -4.53
N VAL A 34 6.47 -8.02 -4.17
CA VAL A 34 6.36 -6.81 -4.99
C VAL A 34 7.73 -6.18 -5.22
N LEU A 35 8.53 -5.99 -4.15
CA LEU A 35 9.85 -5.36 -4.26
C LEU A 35 10.82 -6.21 -5.09
N ASP A 36 10.70 -7.55 -5.03
CA ASP A 36 11.47 -8.51 -5.82
C ASP A 36 11.07 -8.48 -7.31
N ALA A 37 9.76 -8.38 -7.60
CA ALA A 37 9.26 -8.18 -8.96
C ALA A 37 9.75 -6.86 -9.57
N LEU A 38 9.90 -5.84 -8.73
CA LEU A 38 10.40 -4.52 -9.12
C LEU A 38 11.93 -4.39 -9.09
N ARG A 39 12.72 -5.47 -8.92
CA ARG A 39 14.18 -5.41 -8.67
C ARG A 39 14.98 -4.50 -9.63
N GLU A 40 14.58 -4.42 -10.90
CA GLU A 40 15.27 -3.61 -11.93
C GLU A 40 14.80 -2.13 -11.96
N VAL A 41 13.76 -1.78 -11.20
CA VAL A 41 13.20 -0.42 -11.10
C VAL A 41 13.92 0.33 -9.99
N ARG A 42 14.26 1.60 -10.23
CA ARG A 42 14.80 2.49 -9.19
C ARG A 42 13.73 2.79 -8.15
N LYS A 43 14.09 2.60 -6.88
CA LYS A 43 13.16 2.70 -5.75
C LYS A 43 13.73 3.63 -4.68
N GLY A 44 12.85 4.40 -4.08
CA GLY A 44 13.15 5.35 -3.02
C GLY A 44 12.15 5.28 -1.88
N ILE A 45 12.40 6.08 -0.85
CA ILE A 45 11.53 6.24 0.31
C ILE A 45 11.16 7.72 0.45
N ILE A 46 9.89 7.98 0.75
CA ILE A 46 9.45 9.28 1.28
C ILE A 46 8.61 8.95 2.51
N SER A 47 9.16 9.19 3.69
CA SER A 47 8.51 8.80 4.95
C SER A 47 8.78 9.81 6.06
N ASN A 48 7.81 9.99 6.94
CA ASN A 48 8.01 10.74 8.16
C ASN A 48 8.68 9.82 9.20
N PRO A 49 9.89 10.13 9.70
CA PRO A 49 10.56 9.28 10.68
C PRO A 49 9.98 9.40 12.09
N GLY A 50 9.03 10.33 12.30
CA GLY A 50 8.53 10.69 13.61
C GLY A 50 9.42 11.70 14.34
N PRO A 51 9.01 12.13 15.55
CA PRO A 51 9.72 13.15 16.31
C PRO A 51 10.98 12.61 17.01
N GLY A 52 11.89 13.52 17.34
CA GLY A 52 13.03 13.27 18.23
C GLY A 52 14.38 13.14 17.51
N ASP A 53 15.43 13.45 18.26
CA ASP A 53 16.81 13.36 17.76
C ASP A 53 17.13 11.90 17.37
N GLY A 54 17.74 11.73 16.19
CA GLY A 54 18.11 10.42 15.67
C GLY A 54 16.95 9.58 15.12
N ALA A 55 15.71 10.10 15.05
CA ALA A 55 14.57 9.37 14.49
C ALA A 55 14.83 8.85 13.07
N ALA A 56 15.36 9.71 12.18
CA ALA A 56 15.71 9.32 10.81
C ALA A 56 16.77 8.20 10.76
N ALA A 57 17.80 8.26 11.61
CA ALA A 57 18.83 7.22 11.67
C ALA A 57 18.26 5.87 12.14
N ARG A 58 17.38 5.89 13.15
CA ARG A 58 16.70 4.70 13.65
C ARG A 58 15.78 4.07 12.61
N VAL A 59 15.00 4.87 11.89
CA VAL A 59 14.13 4.37 10.80
C VAL A 59 14.97 3.86 9.64
N ALA A 60 16.07 4.52 9.28
CA ALA A 60 16.98 4.05 8.24
C ALA A 60 17.62 2.70 8.60
N ALA A 61 18.04 2.50 9.84
CA ALA A 61 18.56 1.21 10.32
C ALA A 61 17.50 0.11 10.23
N ALA A 62 16.29 0.38 10.73
CA ALA A 62 15.17 -0.56 10.68
C ALA A 62 14.75 -0.91 9.23
N LEU A 63 14.79 0.08 8.32
CA LEU A 63 14.53 -0.12 6.89
C LEU A 63 15.57 -1.05 6.26
N ALA A 64 16.86 -0.83 6.56
CA ALA A 64 17.94 -1.66 6.03
C ALA A 64 17.85 -3.12 6.51
N GLU A 65 17.43 -3.33 7.76
CA GLU A 65 17.22 -4.66 8.34
C GLU A 65 16.00 -5.37 7.75
N ALA A 66 14.85 -4.68 7.64
CA ALA A 66 13.62 -5.27 7.12
C ALA A 66 13.63 -5.49 5.60
N PHE A 67 14.35 -4.64 4.85
CA PHE A 67 14.37 -4.64 3.39
C PHE A 67 15.79 -4.67 2.82
N PRO A 68 16.60 -5.69 3.15
CA PRO A 68 18.01 -5.73 2.80
C PRO A 68 18.18 -5.66 1.28
N GLY A 69 19.04 -4.73 0.84
CA GLY A 69 19.40 -4.52 -0.57
C GLY A 69 18.32 -3.89 -1.46
N ARG A 70 17.16 -3.49 -0.92
CA ARG A 70 16.02 -3.00 -1.73
C ARG A 70 15.97 -1.48 -1.91
N PHE A 71 16.59 -0.72 -1.01
CA PHE A 71 16.65 0.75 -1.02
C PHE A 71 18.10 1.24 -0.89
N THR A 72 18.91 1.01 -1.92
CA THR A 72 20.36 1.27 -1.88
C THR A 72 20.74 2.69 -2.33
N ASP A 73 19.91 3.34 -3.13
CA ASP A 73 20.14 4.70 -3.62
C ASP A 73 19.74 5.74 -2.56
N GLN A 74 20.72 6.17 -1.76
CA GLN A 74 20.49 7.13 -0.66
C GLN A 74 19.98 8.49 -1.15
N ALA A 75 20.22 8.86 -2.41
CA ALA A 75 19.67 10.09 -2.97
C ALA A 75 18.14 10.02 -3.15
N LEU A 76 17.56 8.82 -3.14
CA LEU A 76 16.12 8.60 -3.25
C LEU A 76 15.43 8.37 -1.89
N VAL A 77 16.14 8.57 -0.78
CA VAL A 77 15.58 8.42 0.58
C VAL A 77 15.36 9.79 1.20
N HIS A 78 14.09 10.12 1.44
CA HIS A 78 13.65 11.42 1.95
C HIS A 78 12.91 11.24 3.27
N TRP A 79 13.44 11.87 4.33
CA TRP A 79 12.87 11.86 5.66
C TRP A 79 12.24 13.22 5.98
N GLY A 80 10.94 13.22 6.30
CA GLY A 80 10.26 14.45 6.72
C GLY A 80 8.75 14.31 6.77
N ALA A 81 8.10 15.34 7.32
CA ALA A 81 6.64 15.43 7.32
C ALA A 81 6.12 15.48 5.87
N LYS A 82 4.99 14.81 5.64
CA LYS A 82 4.31 14.74 4.33
C LYS A 82 3.02 15.57 4.34
N ASP A 83 3.08 16.71 5.05
CA ASP A 83 1.99 17.66 5.27
C ASP A 83 1.92 18.77 4.20
N SER A 84 2.83 18.72 3.23
CA SER A 84 2.93 19.67 2.12
C SER A 84 3.59 19.03 0.91
N ARG A 85 3.51 19.71 -0.24
CA ARG A 85 4.18 19.27 -1.48
C ARG A 85 5.72 19.29 -1.44
N LEU A 86 6.33 19.97 -0.46
CA LEU A 86 7.75 20.29 -0.47
C LEU A 86 8.66 19.05 -0.52
N ILE A 87 8.35 18.02 0.27
CA ILE A 87 9.15 16.80 0.31
C ILE A 87 9.04 16.01 -1.01
N PHE A 88 7.88 16.08 -1.68
CA PHE A 88 7.68 15.44 -2.98
C PHE A 88 8.44 16.18 -4.09
N ASP A 89 8.50 17.52 -4.04
CA ASP A 89 9.34 18.31 -4.96
C ASP A 89 10.82 17.93 -4.82
N GLN A 90 11.30 17.80 -3.57
CA GLN A 90 12.67 17.38 -3.27
C GLN A 90 12.95 15.97 -3.78
N ALA A 91 12.00 15.05 -3.62
CA ALA A 91 12.10 13.69 -4.12
C ALA A 91 12.20 13.62 -5.65
N VAL A 92 11.35 14.36 -6.36
CA VAL A 92 11.43 14.43 -7.84
C VAL A 92 12.77 15.03 -8.28
N ALA A 93 13.23 16.10 -7.63
CA ALA A 93 14.51 16.73 -7.96
C ALA A 93 15.71 15.79 -7.75
N SER A 94 15.64 14.86 -6.80
CA SER A 94 16.74 13.93 -6.51
C SER A 94 16.85 12.75 -7.47
N THR A 95 15.90 12.58 -8.39
CA THR A 95 15.90 11.47 -9.35
C THR A 95 16.99 11.55 -10.42
N ALA A 96 17.69 12.68 -10.53
CA ALA A 96 18.74 12.94 -11.51
C ALA A 96 18.27 12.71 -12.97
N GLY A 97 17.06 13.19 -13.30
CA GLY A 97 16.57 13.28 -14.67
C GLY A 97 15.24 12.59 -14.98
N ALA A 98 14.51 12.09 -13.97
CA ALA A 98 13.12 11.68 -14.18
C ALA A 98 12.20 12.91 -14.08
N ALA A 99 11.27 13.03 -15.02
CA ALA A 99 10.18 14.00 -14.90
C ALA A 99 9.22 13.56 -13.76
N ALA A 100 8.49 14.51 -13.18
CA ALA A 100 7.52 14.19 -12.12
C ALA A 100 6.51 13.11 -12.55
N GLY A 101 6.01 13.19 -13.79
CA GLY A 101 5.09 12.20 -14.36
C GLY A 101 5.70 10.81 -14.62
N GLU A 102 7.02 10.66 -14.50
CA GLU A 102 7.73 9.37 -14.50
C GLU A 102 7.95 8.83 -13.08
N CYS A 103 7.55 9.59 -12.06
CA CYS A 103 7.66 9.19 -10.67
C CYS A 103 6.31 8.69 -10.14
N VAL A 104 6.35 7.64 -9.32
CA VAL A 104 5.19 7.08 -8.62
C VAL A 104 5.40 7.23 -7.12
N PHE A 105 4.41 7.74 -6.40
CA PHE A 105 4.35 7.66 -4.95
C PHE A 105 3.34 6.59 -4.51
N VAL A 106 3.80 5.65 -3.68
CA VAL A 106 2.99 4.58 -3.11
C VAL A 106 2.81 4.86 -1.62
N GLY A 107 1.57 5.05 -1.18
CA GLY A 107 1.24 5.34 0.21
C GLY A 107 -0.25 5.24 0.50
N GLU A 108 -0.63 4.74 1.67
CA GLU A 108 -2.04 4.52 2.05
C GLU A 108 -2.83 5.82 2.27
N ASP A 109 -2.15 6.87 2.73
CA ASP A 109 -2.79 8.14 3.09
C ASP A 109 -3.17 8.95 1.83
N ALA A 110 -4.44 9.31 1.73
CA ALA A 110 -5.00 10.02 0.58
C ALA A 110 -4.52 11.47 0.46
N GLN A 111 -4.25 12.14 1.58
CA GLN A 111 -3.77 13.51 1.61
C GLN A 111 -2.30 13.59 1.17
N GLU A 112 -1.46 12.65 1.60
CA GLU A 112 -0.08 12.53 1.13
C GLU A 112 -0.03 12.28 -0.39
N ARG A 113 -0.88 11.38 -0.90
CA ARG A 113 -1.04 11.19 -2.35
C ARG A 113 -1.54 12.47 -3.05
N ALA A 114 -2.38 13.28 -2.41
CA ALA A 114 -2.80 14.56 -2.98
C ALA A 114 -1.62 15.53 -3.15
N PHE A 115 -0.71 15.62 -2.17
CA PHE A 115 0.51 16.43 -2.30
C PHE A 115 1.46 15.90 -3.36
N ALA A 116 1.66 14.59 -3.46
CA ALA A 116 2.46 13.98 -4.53
C ALA A 116 1.91 14.32 -5.94
N ARG A 117 0.57 14.30 -6.12
CA ARG A 117 -0.06 14.70 -7.39
C ARG A 117 0.12 16.19 -7.70
N GLN A 118 0.14 17.07 -6.71
CA GLN A 118 0.38 18.50 -6.93
C GLN A 118 1.75 18.78 -7.57
N VAL A 119 2.74 17.91 -7.34
CA VAL A 119 4.05 18.02 -8.00
C VAL A 119 4.12 17.25 -9.33
N GLY A 120 3.04 16.58 -9.73
CA GLY A 120 2.91 15.85 -10.99
C GLY A 120 3.25 14.37 -10.93
N MET A 121 3.44 13.79 -9.74
CA MET A 121 3.65 12.34 -9.59
C MET A 121 2.35 11.57 -9.86
N ARG A 122 2.50 10.34 -10.34
CA ARG A 122 1.41 9.34 -10.27
C ARG A 122 1.37 8.76 -8.87
N THR A 123 0.21 8.28 -8.44
CA THR A 123 0.04 7.78 -7.07
C THR A 123 -0.77 6.51 -7.02
N VAL A 124 -0.50 5.67 -6.03
CA VAL A 124 -1.35 4.51 -5.73
C VAL A 124 -1.32 4.15 -4.24
N ALA A 125 -2.41 3.56 -3.76
CA ALA A 125 -2.61 3.29 -2.34
C ALA A 125 -1.88 2.04 -1.82
N HIS A 126 -1.47 1.12 -2.72
CA HIS A 126 -0.90 -0.17 -2.30
C HIS A 126 0.31 -0.60 -3.15
N PRO A 127 1.38 -1.17 -2.56
CA PRO A 127 2.56 -1.64 -3.29
C PRO A 127 2.27 -2.60 -4.45
N VAL A 128 1.25 -3.47 -4.31
CA VAL A 128 0.83 -4.41 -5.37
C VAL A 128 0.53 -3.72 -6.70
N PHE A 129 0.09 -2.45 -6.66
CA PHE A 129 -0.25 -1.68 -7.86
C PHE A 129 0.86 -0.73 -8.33
N ALA A 130 2.05 -0.77 -7.71
CA ALA A 130 3.14 0.15 -8.03
C ALA A 130 3.57 0.05 -9.49
N LEU A 131 3.65 -1.17 -10.03
CA LEU A 131 3.94 -1.43 -11.44
C LEU A 131 2.83 -0.88 -12.35
N ALA A 132 1.57 -1.16 -12.02
CA ALA A 132 0.41 -0.66 -12.77
C ALA A 132 0.41 0.88 -12.83
N ALA A 133 0.66 1.55 -11.71
CA ALA A 133 0.78 3.00 -11.67
C ALA A 133 1.94 3.52 -12.54
N MET A 134 3.10 2.86 -12.50
CA MET A 134 4.25 3.18 -13.35
C MET A 134 3.95 2.99 -14.86
N GLU A 135 3.08 2.06 -15.21
CA GLU A 135 2.62 1.80 -16.57
C GLU A 135 1.39 2.66 -16.97
N GLY A 136 0.85 3.44 -16.04
CA GLY A 136 -0.35 4.26 -16.28
C GLY A 136 -1.64 3.44 -16.37
N ARG A 137 -1.63 2.21 -15.84
CA ARG A 137 -2.81 1.34 -15.77
C ARG A 137 -3.67 1.71 -14.56
N PRO A 138 -5.00 1.84 -14.73
CA PRO A 138 -5.87 2.24 -13.63
C PRO A 138 -6.07 1.12 -12.61
N VAL A 139 -6.32 1.52 -11.37
CA VAL A 139 -6.85 0.65 -10.31
C VAL A 139 -8.35 0.92 -10.17
N LEU A 140 -9.13 -0.15 -10.20
CA LEU A 140 -10.58 -0.17 -10.18
C LEU A 140 -11.05 -0.71 -8.83
N ARG A 141 -12.22 -0.24 -8.39
CA ARG A 141 -12.95 -0.92 -7.32
C ARG A 141 -13.60 -2.17 -7.90
N ALA A 142 -13.72 -3.22 -7.12
CA ALA A 142 -14.40 -4.44 -7.52
C ALA A 142 -15.19 -5.05 -6.38
N ARG A 143 -16.24 -5.78 -6.74
CA ARG A 143 -16.93 -6.73 -5.87
C ARG A 143 -16.55 -8.13 -6.33
N ILE A 144 -16.04 -8.96 -5.42
CA ILE A 144 -15.67 -10.33 -5.70
C ILE A 144 -16.66 -11.24 -4.98
N GLU A 145 -17.40 -12.04 -5.74
CA GLU A 145 -18.27 -13.06 -5.18
C GLU A 145 -17.47 -14.35 -4.94
N VAL A 146 -17.65 -14.94 -3.76
CA VAL A 146 -17.04 -16.21 -3.39
C VAL A 146 -18.10 -17.30 -3.53
N ALA A 147 -17.81 -18.27 -4.38
CA ALA A 147 -18.73 -19.36 -4.69
C ALA A 147 -18.94 -20.31 -3.50
N ASP A 148 -20.03 -21.07 -3.53
CA ASP A 148 -20.37 -22.00 -2.45
C ASP A 148 -19.33 -23.12 -2.35
N GLY A 149 -18.80 -23.32 -1.14
CA GLY A 149 -17.75 -24.31 -0.89
C GLY A 149 -16.33 -23.79 -1.13
N VAL A 150 -16.17 -22.57 -1.66
CA VAL A 150 -14.89 -21.87 -1.76
C VAL A 150 -14.69 -21.06 -0.47
N GLY A 151 -13.66 -21.39 0.31
CA GLY A 151 -13.40 -20.70 1.57
C GLY A 151 -12.73 -19.33 1.37
N VAL A 152 -12.81 -18.45 2.36
CA VAL A 152 -12.07 -17.16 2.38
C VAL A 152 -10.57 -17.37 2.12
N GLY A 153 -9.98 -18.48 2.60
CA GLY A 153 -8.59 -18.82 2.35
C GLY A 153 -8.25 -19.08 0.86
N GLU A 154 -9.19 -19.58 0.07
CA GLU A 154 -9.01 -19.78 -1.38
C GLU A 154 -9.04 -18.46 -2.13
N LEU A 155 -9.94 -17.54 -1.74
CA LEU A 155 -9.93 -16.17 -2.25
C LEU A 155 -8.62 -15.47 -1.91
N THR A 156 -8.16 -15.55 -0.66
CA THR A 156 -6.87 -14.97 -0.25
C THR A 156 -5.72 -15.53 -1.07
N ALA A 157 -5.66 -16.85 -1.27
CA ALA A 157 -4.63 -17.48 -2.09
C ALA A 157 -4.66 -17.01 -3.55
N ALA A 158 -5.85 -16.91 -4.14
CA ALA A 158 -6.02 -16.41 -5.51
C ALA A 158 -5.59 -14.94 -5.62
N VAL A 159 -6.04 -14.07 -4.71
CA VAL A 159 -5.70 -12.64 -4.69
C VAL A 159 -4.19 -12.44 -4.54
N ASN A 160 -3.52 -13.24 -3.71
CA ASN A 160 -2.08 -13.12 -3.46
C ASN A 160 -1.22 -13.27 -4.72
N GLY A 161 -1.70 -14.02 -5.71
CA GLY A 161 -1.04 -14.22 -7.01
C GLY A 161 -1.38 -13.20 -8.10
N THR A 162 -2.17 -12.16 -7.80
CA THR A 162 -2.74 -11.25 -8.81
C THR A 162 -2.54 -9.78 -8.47
N GLU A 163 -2.83 -8.89 -9.41
CA GLU A 163 -2.94 -7.45 -9.12
C GLU A 163 -4.32 -7.11 -8.54
N ALA A 164 -4.64 -7.71 -7.39
CA ALA A 164 -5.83 -7.47 -6.60
C ALA A 164 -5.47 -7.33 -5.12
N VAL A 165 -6.23 -6.56 -4.36
CA VAL A 165 -6.10 -6.42 -2.90
C VAL A 165 -7.51 -6.39 -2.32
N VAL A 166 -7.81 -7.27 -1.37
CA VAL A 166 -9.08 -7.24 -0.64
C VAL A 166 -9.02 -6.08 0.35
N VAL A 167 -9.98 -5.17 0.24
CA VAL A 167 -10.12 -4.02 1.15
C VAL A 167 -10.98 -4.40 2.34
N GLU A 168 -12.07 -5.11 2.09
CA GLU A 168 -13.06 -5.47 3.10
C GLU A 168 -13.75 -6.79 2.74
N ALA A 169 -13.82 -7.72 3.69
CA ALA A 169 -14.70 -8.89 3.59
C ALA A 169 -16.08 -8.51 4.16
N VAL A 170 -17.07 -8.30 3.28
CA VAL A 170 -18.43 -7.91 3.67
C VAL A 170 -19.21 -9.09 4.21
N SER A 171 -18.96 -10.28 3.66
CA SER A 171 -19.47 -11.56 4.15
C SER A 171 -18.55 -12.69 3.70
N GLU A 172 -18.86 -13.92 4.11
CA GLU A 172 -18.18 -15.13 3.60
C GLU A 172 -18.29 -15.30 2.07
N ARG A 173 -19.24 -14.59 1.44
CA ARG A 173 -19.55 -14.69 0.01
C ARG A 173 -19.22 -13.44 -0.80
N LEU A 174 -18.81 -12.35 -0.15
CA LEU A 174 -18.60 -11.07 -0.81
C LEU A 174 -17.44 -10.32 -0.21
N ALA A 175 -16.47 -9.97 -1.07
CA ALA A 175 -15.38 -9.07 -0.74
C ALA A 175 -15.41 -7.82 -1.61
N LEU A 176 -15.07 -6.68 -1.02
CA LEU A 176 -14.71 -5.46 -1.74
C LEU A 176 -13.21 -5.45 -1.96
N ALA A 177 -12.79 -5.18 -3.18
CA ALA A 177 -11.40 -5.21 -3.58
C ALA A 177 -11.02 -3.99 -4.41
N MET A 178 -9.72 -3.74 -4.46
CA MET A 178 -9.08 -2.97 -5.51
C MET A 178 -8.41 -3.94 -6.47
N VAL A 179 -8.54 -3.70 -7.77
CA VAL A 179 -7.98 -4.58 -8.81
C VAL A 179 -7.50 -3.77 -10.00
N THR A 180 -6.52 -4.27 -10.74
CA THR A 180 -6.34 -3.83 -12.13
C THR A 180 -7.19 -4.70 -13.05
N ALA A 181 -7.35 -4.30 -14.32
CA ALA A 181 -8.00 -5.14 -15.32
C ALA A 181 -7.33 -6.52 -15.43
N GLN A 182 -5.99 -6.56 -15.39
CA GLN A 182 -5.23 -7.80 -15.41
C GLN A 182 -5.48 -8.66 -14.16
N GLY A 183 -5.53 -8.04 -12.97
CA GLY A 183 -5.86 -8.74 -11.74
C GLY A 183 -7.26 -9.36 -11.79
N ALA A 184 -8.24 -8.62 -12.32
CA ALA A 184 -9.60 -9.12 -12.50
C ALA A 184 -9.66 -10.33 -13.44
N GLU A 185 -9.02 -10.26 -14.61
CA GLU A 185 -8.98 -11.39 -15.54
C GLU A 185 -8.32 -12.63 -14.94
N MET A 186 -7.29 -12.46 -14.11
CA MET A 186 -6.65 -13.59 -13.43
C MET A 186 -7.56 -14.23 -12.38
N LEU A 187 -8.32 -13.41 -11.64
CA LEU A 187 -9.31 -13.90 -10.68
C LEU A 187 -10.49 -14.61 -11.38
N GLU A 188 -10.97 -14.07 -12.49
CA GLU A 188 -12.01 -14.71 -13.32
C GLU A 188 -11.55 -16.07 -13.86
N ARG A 189 -10.29 -16.15 -14.34
CA ARG A 189 -9.68 -17.44 -14.75
C ARG A 189 -9.52 -18.42 -13.59
N ALA A 190 -9.38 -17.93 -12.37
CA ALA A 190 -9.37 -18.74 -11.16
C ALA A 190 -10.78 -19.13 -10.66
N GLY A 191 -11.84 -18.72 -11.37
CA GLY A 191 -13.23 -19.11 -11.08
C GLY A 191 -14.00 -18.12 -10.20
N PHE A 192 -13.46 -16.94 -9.92
CA PHE A 192 -14.15 -15.90 -9.14
C PHE A 192 -14.96 -14.98 -10.05
N THR A 193 -16.18 -14.62 -9.62
CA THR A 193 -16.94 -13.57 -10.28
C THR A 193 -16.44 -12.20 -9.82
N VAL A 194 -15.92 -11.41 -10.76
CA VAL A 194 -15.41 -10.06 -10.48
C VAL A 194 -16.31 -9.02 -11.15
N ASP A 195 -16.99 -8.23 -10.33
CA ASP A 195 -17.83 -7.13 -10.78
C ASP A 195 -17.06 -5.80 -10.61
N LEU A 196 -16.47 -5.38 -11.73
CA LEU A 196 -15.68 -4.14 -11.82
C LEU A 196 -16.56 -2.91 -11.67
N ARG A 197 -16.12 -2.02 -10.80
CA ARG A 197 -16.72 -0.72 -10.55
C ARG A 197 -15.79 0.38 -11.07
N GLY A 198 -16.24 1.62 -10.95
CA GLY A 198 -15.45 2.78 -11.38
C GLY A 198 -14.07 2.84 -10.70
N PRO A 199 -13.19 3.73 -11.20
CA PRO A 199 -11.85 3.89 -10.65
C PRO A 199 -11.89 4.14 -9.14
N VAL A 200 -10.81 3.73 -8.48
CA VAL A 200 -10.56 4.11 -7.08
C VAL A 200 -10.42 5.63 -7.03
N ASP A 201 -11.22 6.28 -6.17
CA ASP A 201 -11.11 7.71 -5.94
C ASP A 201 -9.80 8.01 -5.20
N ASP A 202 -9.13 9.07 -5.62
CA ASP A 202 -7.86 9.50 -5.04
C ASP A 202 -8.00 9.88 -3.55
N THR A 203 -9.21 10.27 -3.12
CA THR A 203 -9.51 10.65 -1.73
C THR A 203 -9.77 9.47 -0.80
N ALA A 204 -9.81 8.25 -1.33
CA ALA A 204 -10.15 7.11 -0.51
C ALA A 204 -9.00 6.75 0.44
N VAL A 205 -9.27 6.84 1.73
CA VAL A 205 -8.40 6.36 2.81
C VAL A 205 -8.65 4.86 2.94
N PHE A 206 -7.59 4.08 2.82
CA PHE A 206 -7.70 2.63 2.87
C PHE A 206 -6.87 2.09 4.02
N PRO A 207 -7.49 1.83 5.18
CA PRO A 207 -6.87 0.98 6.18
C PRO A 207 -6.83 -0.43 5.57
N VAL A 208 -5.77 -0.76 4.84
CA VAL A 208 -5.62 -2.06 4.20
C VAL A 208 -5.52 -3.10 5.31
N ARG A 209 -6.62 -3.74 5.71
CA ARG A 209 -6.60 -4.92 6.57
C ARG A 209 -6.26 -6.12 5.69
N ASP A 210 -4.99 -6.22 5.29
CA ASP A 210 -4.57 -7.19 4.28
C ASP A 210 -4.68 -8.65 4.75
N ASP A 211 -4.76 -8.95 6.06
CA ASP A 211 -4.65 -10.35 6.52
C ASP A 211 -5.26 -10.69 7.91
N ARG A 212 -6.16 -9.88 8.48
CA ARG A 212 -6.78 -10.27 9.77
C ARG A 212 -8.11 -11.00 9.53
N PRO A 213 -8.28 -12.26 9.99
CA PRO A 213 -9.59 -12.89 10.01
C PRO A 213 -10.54 -12.02 10.82
N VAL A 214 -11.73 -11.75 10.26
CA VAL A 214 -12.80 -11.06 10.96
C VAL A 214 -13.26 -11.98 12.08
N SER A 215 -12.82 -11.71 13.31
CA SER A 215 -13.46 -12.32 14.47
C SER A 215 -14.89 -11.80 14.52
N ALA A 216 -15.87 -12.70 14.44
CA ALA A 216 -17.29 -12.39 14.59
C ALA A 216 -17.65 -11.71 15.94
N ALA A 217 -16.70 -11.56 16.85
CA ALA A 217 -16.90 -10.99 18.18
C ALA A 217 -17.01 -9.45 18.24
N GLU A 218 -16.61 -8.70 17.21
CA GLU A 218 -16.66 -7.22 17.27
C GLU A 218 -18.01 -6.62 16.80
N SER A 219 -19.00 -7.45 16.48
CA SER A 219 -20.35 -6.99 16.06
C SER A 219 -21.39 -6.93 17.19
N ARG A 220 -21.00 -7.19 18.45
CA ARG A 220 -21.91 -7.13 19.61
C ARG A 220 -21.28 -6.44 20.82
N ALA A 221 -21.36 -5.11 20.82
CA ALA A 221 -21.46 -4.30 22.03
C ALA A 221 -22.37 -3.11 21.67
N GLU A 222 -23.67 -3.37 21.62
CA GLU A 222 -24.65 -3.00 22.66
C GLU A 222 -24.88 -1.49 22.78
N VAL A 223 -25.99 -1.11 22.14
CA VAL A 223 -26.75 0.14 22.29
C VAL A 223 -27.10 0.35 23.77
N PRO A 224 -26.94 1.56 24.36
CA PRO A 224 -27.39 1.81 25.71
C PRO A 224 -28.92 1.87 25.73
N HIS A 225 -29.54 0.98 26.50
CA HIS A 225 -30.97 1.05 26.82
C HIS A 225 -31.15 1.99 28.02
N GLU A 226 -31.79 3.14 27.80
CA GLU A 226 -32.33 3.99 28.87
C GLU A 226 -33.38 3.23 29.67
N ALA A 227 -33.36 3.37 30.99
CA ALA A 227 -34.48 2.96 31.85
C ALA A 227 -34.84 4.13 32.78
N SER A 228 -36.13 4.48 32.74
CA SER A 228 -36.84 5.39 33.64
C SER A 228 -36.76 5.00 35.12
#